data_AF-A0A062WDK2-F1
#
_entry.id   AF-A0A062WDK2-F1
#
_cell.length_a   1.000
_cell.length_b   1.000
_cell.length_c   1.000
_cell.angle_alpha   90.00
_cell.angle_beta   90.00
_cell.angle_gamma   90.00
#
_symmetry.space_group_name_H-M   'P 1'
#
loop_
_entity.id
_entity.type
_entity.pdbx_description
1 polymer ?
#
loop_
_entity_poly.entity_id
_entity_poly.type
_entity_poly.pdbx_seq_one_letter_code
_entity_poly.pdbx_strand_id
1 'polypeptide(L)'
;MSDNGASRVPPVDETPAAESAEPITAVSLAWLPAGDYERALDLWPDFAGSDLVTGPDGPVAHPLYCRRMQQKLVEFAEAGFPGLAVAAIRVAPFAAWCAEQGQEPDSPEARAEYAAYLTAHGDHDVMAWPPGRNQQCWCGSGHKYKKCCAAASFIDTEPAP
;
A
#
# COMPACT_ATOMS: atom_id res chain seq x y z
N MET A 1 18.40 -66.56 -11.00
CA MET A 1 17.94 -65.30 -11.61
C MET A 1 16.46 -65.20 -11.27
N SER A 2 16.16 -64.85 -10.02
CA SER A 2 15.72 -63.50 -9.57
C SER A 2 14.19 -63.39 -9.73
N ASP A 3 13.36 -62.98 -8.77
CA ASP A 3 13.53 -62.54 -7.38
C ASP A 3 12.12 -62.61 -6.74
N ASN A 4 12.04 -62.85 -5.43
CA ASN A 4 10.82 -63.00 -4.66
C ASN A 4 10.67 -61.72 -3.82
N GLY A 5 9.64 -60.90 -4.07
CA GLY A 5 9.53 -59.60 -3.41
C GLY A 5 8.09 -59.19 -3.13
N ALA A 6 7.54 -59.67 -2.01
CA ALA A 6 6.27 -59.25 -1.45
C ALA A 6 6.23 -57.74 -1.20
N SER A 7 5.16 -57.09 -1.66
CA SER A 7 4.91 -55.66 -1.47
C SER A 7 4.71 -55.34 0.02
N ARG A 8 5.55 -54.44 0.53
CA ARG A 8 5.52 -53.89 1.88
C ARG A 8 5.15 -52.42 1.79
N VAL A 9 4.06 -52.02 2.44
CA VAL A 9 3.80 -50.60 2.78
C VAL A 9 4.09 -50.47 4.28
N PRO A 10 4.69 -49.35 4.76
CA PRO A 10 3.91 -48.40 5.57
C PRO A 10 4.42 -46.94 5.40
N PRO A 11 3.99 -45.92 6.19
CA PRO A 11 3.42 -44.67 5.68
C PRO A 11 4.34 -43.47 5.92
N VAL A 12 4.05 -42.29 5.34
CA VAL A 12 4.33 -41.01 6.00
C VAL A 12 3.36 -39.94 5.49
N ASP A 13 2.55 -39.48 6.44
CA ASP A 13 1.84 -38.22 6.45
C ASP A 13 2.86 -37.13 6.81
N GLU A 14 3.12 -36.20 5.90
CA GLU A 14 3.67 -34.88 6.23
C GLU A 14 2.97 -33.87 5.31
N THR A 15 1.77 -33.47 5.71
CA THR A 15 1.22 -32.19 5.28
C THR A 15 2.17 -31.12 5.83
N PRO A 16 2.79 -30.25 5.00
CA PRO A 16 3.57 -29.17 5.54
C PRO A 16 2.61 -28.28 6.34
N ALA A 17 2.93 -28.11 7.62
CA ALA A 17 2.30 -27.12 8.47
C ALA A 17 2.32 -25.79 7.71
N ALA A 18 1.13 -25.20 7.52
CA ALA A 18 1.03 -23.82 7.15
C ALA A 18 1.85 -23.03 8.17
N GLU A 19 2.99 -22.48 7.72
CA GLU A 19 3.74 -21.50 8.48
C GLU A 19 2.72 -20.48 8.94
N SER A 20 2.50 -20.46 10.25
CA SER A 20 1.63 -19.48 10.88
C SER A 20 2.32 -18.16 10.64
N ALA A 21 1.92 -17.46 9.58
CA ALA A 21 2.44 -16.14 9.26
C ALA A 21 2.13 -15.27 10.48
N GLU A 22 3.17 -14.97 11.25
CA GLU A 22 3.10 -14.01 12.34
C GLU A 22 2.38 -12.78 11.78
N PRO A 23 1.34 -12.26 12.46
CA PRO A 23 0.57 -11.16 11.92
C PRO A 23 1.53 -10.01 11.66
N ILE A 24 1.63 -9.61 10.39
CA ILE A 24 2.45 -8.48 10.00
C ILE A 24 1.80 -7.27 10.70
N THR A 25 2.40 -6.81 11.79
CA THR A 25 2.00 -5.60 12.53
C THR A 25 2.41 -4.35 11.77
N ALA A 26 2.28 -4.37 10.45
CA ALA A 26 2.69 -3.28 9.60
C ALA A 26 1.68 -2.14 9.68
N VAL A 27 2.18 -0.94 9.94
CA VAL A 27 1.38 0.28 9.75
C VAL A 27 1.32 0.54 8.25
N SER A 28 0.11 0.46 7.69
CA SER A 28 -0.12 0.64 6.27
C SER A 28 -0.77 1.99 5.99
N LEU A 29 -0.17 2.78 5.12
CA LEU A 29 -0.74 4.05 4.67
C LEU A 29 -1.53 3.84 3.39
N ALA A 30 -2.78 4.28 3.39
CA ALA A 30 -3.67 4.29 2.23
C ALA A 30 -3.15 5.28 1.16
N TRP A 31 -2.94 4.79 -0.06
CA TRP A 31 -2.49 5.59 -1.20
C TRP A 31 -3.36 5.33 -2.43
N LEU A 32 -3.72 6.38 -3.17
CA LEU A 32 -4.46 6.26 -4.42
C LEU A 32 -3.51 6.25 -5.64
N PRO A 33 -3.52 5.17 -6.46
CA PRO A 33 -2.82 5.14 -7.74
C PRO A 33 -3.34 6.18 -8.72
N ALA A 34 -2.53 6.52 -9.74
CA ALA A 34 -3.00 7.34 -10.85
C ALA A 34 -4.23 6.69 -11.52
N GLY A 35 -5.18 7.51 -11.95
CA GLY A 35 -6.51 7.12 -12.42
C GLY A 35 -7.51 6.90 -11.28
N ASP A 36 -7.11 6.25 -10.18
CA ASP A 36 -7.95 6.14 -8.96
C ASP A 36 -7.93 7.45 -8.16
N TYR A 37 -6.80 8.14 -8.12
CA TYR A 37 -6.65 9.46 -7.49
C TYR A 37 -7.60 10.49 -8.10
N GLU A 38 -7.59 10.65 -9.41
CA GLU A 38 -8.45 11.61 -10.10
C GLU A 38 -9.94 11.29 -9.90
N ARG A 39 -10.30 10.00 -9.93
CA ARG A 39 -11.67 9.55 -9.61
C ARG A 39 -12.05 9.87 -8.16
N ALA A 40 -11.13 9.71 -7.22
CA ALA A 40 -11.37 10.08 -5.83
C ALA A 40 -11.59 11.58 -5.66
N LEU A 41 -10.84 12.44 -6.39
CA LEU A 41 -11.08 13.88 -6.35
C LEU A 41 -12.50 14.27 -6.77
N ASP A 42 -13.06 13.59 -7.77
CA ASP A 42 -14.41 13.85 -8.27
C ASP A 42 -15.51 13.32 -7.34
N LEU A 43 -15.25 12.21 -6.63
CA LEU A 43 -16.25 11.50 -5.84
C LEU A 43 -16.27 11.91 -4.37
N TRP A 44 -15.13 12.35 -3.83
CA TRP A 44 -14.87 12.43 -2.39
C TRP A 44 -14.37 13.84 -2.01
N PRO A 45 -15.28 14.79 -1.76
CA PRO A 45 -14.94 16.16 -1.37
C PRO A 45 -14.02 16.28 -0.14
N ASP A 46 -14.18 15.44 0.88
CA ASP A 46 -13.33 15.50 2.08
C ASP A 46 -11.90 15.03 1.76
N PHE A 47 -11.75 13.99 0.93
CA PHE A 47 -10.45 13.61 0.38
C PHE A 47 -9.83 14.75 -0.44
N ALA A 48 -10.61 15.34 -1.35
CA ALA A 48 -10.19 16.46 -2.19
C ALA A 48 -9.77 17.71 -1.40
N GLY A 49 -10.39 17.94 -0.24
CA GLY A 49 -10.10 19.04 0.67
C GLY A 49 -8.96 18.76 1.66
N SER A 50 -8.44 17.54 1.75
CA SER A 50 -7.40 17.17 2.73
C SER A 50 -6.06 17.86 2.47
N ASP A 51 -5.24 18.05 3.51
CA ASP A 51 -3.90 18.69 3.41
C ASP A 51 -2.95 17.94 2.45
N LEU A 52 -3.17 16.64 2.24
CA LEU A 52 -2.41 15.86 1.27
C LEU A 52 -2.69 16.27 -0.17
N VAL A 53 -3.88 16.80 -0.42
CA VAL A 53 -4.46 16.97 -1.74
C VAL A 53 -4.62 18.44 -2.09
N THR A 54 -5.00 19.28 -1.14
CA THR A 54 -5.24 20.71 -1.41
C THR A 54 -3.97 21.46 -1.80
N GLY A 55 -4.10 22.32 -2.81
CA GLY A 55 -3.10 23.29 -3.27
C GLY A 55 -3.74 24.67 -3.51
N PRO A 56 -2.95 25.68 -3.90
CA PRO A 56 -3.43 27.06 -4.06
C PRO A 56 -4.51 27.21 -5.14
N ASP A 57 -4.47 26.40 -6.20
CA ASP A 57 -5.38 26.45 -7.34
C ASP A 57 -6.37 25.26 -7.38
N GLY A 58 -6.54 24.57 -6.26
CA GLY A 58 -7.32 23.32 -6.16
C GLY A 58 -6.45 22.09 -5.87
N PRO A 59 -6.96 20.87 -6.07
CA PRO A 59 -6.21 19.65 -5.83
C PRO A 59 -4.88 19.60 -6.58
N VAL A 60 -3.81 19.17 -5.90
CA VAL A 60 -2.48 19.02 -6.49
C VAL A 60 -2.43 17.88 -7.49
N ALA A 61 -1.47 17.91 -8.41
CA ALA A 61 -1.25 16.79 -9.31
C ALA A 61 -0.77 15.53 -8.57
N HIS A 62 -1.12 14.35 -9.08
CA HIS A 62 -0.78 13.05 -8.50
C HIS A 62 0.71 12.89 -8.12
N PRO A 63 1.70 13.36 -8.91
CA PRO A 63 3.10 13.30 -8.51
C PRO A 63 3.39 14.04 -7.19
N LEU A 64 2.79 15.22 -6.97
CA LEU A 64 2.97 16.01 -5.75
C LEU A 64 2.25 15.34 -4.56
N TYR A 65 1.05 14.80 -4.77
CA TYR A 65 0.38 13.95 -3.78
C TYR A 65 1.28 12.77 -3.35
N CYS A 66 1.94 12.10 -4.29
CA CYS A 66 2.90 11.03 -3.97
C CYS A 66 4.12 11.53 -3.18
N ARG A 67 4.59 12.77 -3.42
CA ARG A 67 5.67 13.37 -2.61
C ARG A 67 5.23 13.61 -1.17
N ARG A 68 4.04 14.18 -0.98
CA ARG A 68 3.48 14.42 0.36
C ARG A 68 3.26 13.10 1.12
N MET A 69 2.79 12.07 0.43
CA MET A 69 2.71 10.71 1.00
C MET A 69 4.08 10.12 1.34
N GLN A 70 5.10 10.32 0.50
CA GLN A 70 6.49 9.93 0.81
C GLN A 70 6.99 10.61 2.09
N GLN A 71 6.71 11.90 2.27
CA GLN A 71 7.10 12.65 3.47
C GLN A 71 6.45 12.04 4.72
N LYS A 72 5.15 11.76 4.67
CA LYS A 72 4.45 11.05 5.77
C LYS A 72 5.08 9.70 6.09
N LEU A 73 5.41 8.89 5.08
CA LEU A 73 6.07 7.60 5.30
C LEU A 73 7.44 7.76 6.00
N VAL A 74 8.21 8.78 5.61
CA VAL A 74 9.48 9.11 6.28
C VAL A 74 9.24 9.56 7.72
N GLU A 75 8.26 10.44 7.97
CA GLU A 75 7.91 10.90 9.32
C GLU A 75 7.53 9.74 10.25
N PHE A 76 6.70 8.81 9.77
CA PHE A 76 6.35 7.60 10.53
C PHE A 76 7.59 6.72 10.80
N ALA A 77 8.48 6.57 9.82
CA ALA A 77 9.69 5.78 10.01
C ALA A 77 10.65 6.42 11.02
N GLU A 78 10.83 7.74 10.97
CA GLU A 78 11.64 8.50 11.91
C GLU A 78 11.04 8.52 13.32
N ALA A 79 9.71 8.47 13.43
CA ALA A 79 8.99 8.27 14.70
C ALA A 79 9.13 6.84 15.26
N GLY A 80 9.78 5.92 14.55
CA GLY A 80 10.12 4.59 15.04
C GLY A 80 9.05 3.52 14.82
N PHE A 81 8.08 3.75 13.94
CA PHE A 81 7.11 2.72 13.56
C PHE A 81 7.79 1.63 12.72
N PRO A 82 7.88 0.38 13.21
CA PRO A 82 8.50 -0.70 12.45
C PRO A 82 7.56 -1.20 11.34
N GLY A 83 8.14 -1.64 10.22
CA GLY A 83 7.41 -2.36 9.17
C GLY A 83 6.31 -1.52 8.51
N LEU A 84 6.65 -0.41 7.87
CA LEU A 84 5.65 0.36 7.12
C LEU A 84 5.26 -0.33 5.81
N ALA A 85 4.02 -0.13 5.40
CA ALA A 85 3.51 -0.53 4.11
C ALA A 85 2.72 0.61 3.44
N VAL A 86 2.54 0.48 2.13
CA VAL A 86 1.66 1.32 1.33
C VAL A 86 0.61 0.41 0.71
N ALA A 87 -0.67 0.68 1.00
CA ALA A 87 -1.79 -0.02 0.38
C ALA A 87 -2.36 0.82 -0.76
N ALA A 88 -2.40 0.25 -1.96
CA ALA A 88 -3.03 0.86 -3.12
C ALA A 88 -4.56 0.77 -3.02
N ILE A 89 -5.21 1.90 -2.78
CA ILE A 89 -6.67 2.00 -2.69
C ILE A 89 -7.23 2.21 -4.10
N ARG A 90 -7.87 1.16 -4.62
CA ARG A 90 -8.66 1.21 -5.85
C ARG A 90 -10.06 1.72 -5.51
N VAL A 91 -10.54 2.75 -6.22
CA VAL A 91 -11.80 3.44 -5.89
C VAL A 91 -12.99 2.47 -5.88
N ALA A 92 -13.11 1.62 -6.89
CA ALA A 92 -14.25 0.72 -7.02
C ALA A 92 -14.27 -0.40 -5.96
N PRO A 93 -13.19 -1.20 -5.77
CA PRO A 93 -13.11 -2.17 -4.67
C PRO A 93 -13.30 -1.56 -3.29
N PHE A 94 -12.72 -0.38 -3.02
CA PHE A 94 -12.86 0.30 -1.75
C PHE A 94 -14.29 0.77 -1.51
N ALA A 95 -14.94 1.41 -2.49
CA ALA A 95 -16.33 1.84 -2.37
C ALA A 95 -17.29 0.65 -2.15
N ALA A 96 -17.04 -0.49 -2.80
CA ALA A 96 -17.81 -1.71 -2.56
C ALA A 96 -17.61 -2.23 -1.14
N TRP A 97 -16.37 -2.27 -0.66
CA TRP A 97 -16.07 -2.67 0.73
C TRP A 97 -16.73 -1.73 1.75
N CYS A 98 -16.67 -0.42 1.54
CA CYS A 98 -17.36 0.55 2.40
C CYS A 98 -18.87 0.30 2.45
N ALA A 99 -19.51 0.02 1.31
CA ALA A 99 -20.94 -0.29 1.27
C ALA A 99 -21.28 -1.56 2.08
N GLU A 100 -20.42 -2.58 2.03
CA GLU A 100 -20.57 -3.81 2.83
C GLU A 100 -20.38 -3.57 4.33
N GLN A 101 -19.45 -2.68 4.71
CA GLN A 101 -19.19 -2.32 6.11
C GLN A 101 -20.12 -1.22 6.65
N GLY A 102 -20.97 -0.63 5.81
CA GLY A 102 -21.81 0.51 6.19
C GLY A 102 -21.01 1.78 6.49
N GLN A 103 -19.86 1.96 5.83
CA GLN A 103 -18.96 3.11 5.98
C GLN A 103 -19.09 4.09 4.81
N GLU A 104 -18.73 5.35 5.06
CA GLU A 104 -18.66 6.39 4.04
C GLU A 104 -17.28 6.36 3.34
N PRO A 105 -17.19 6.12 2.02
CA PRO A 105 -15.90 6.06 1.32
C PRO A 105 -15.13 7.40 1.31
N ASP A 106 -15.77 8.54 1.54
CA ASP A 106 -15.07 9.82 1.70
C ASP A 106 -14.32 9.94 3.06
N SER A 107 -14.60 9.07 4.03
CA SER A 107 -13.93 9.09 5.34
C SER A 107 -12.45 8.70 5.26
N PRO A 108 -11.53 9.48 5.88
CA PRO A 108 -10.13 9.09 6.02
C PRO A 108 -9.95 7.87 6.92
N GLU A 109 -10.80 7.69 7.93
CA GLU A 109 -10.81 6.51 8.81
C GLU A 109 -11.16 5.26 8.01
N ALA A 110 -12.20 5.31 7.16
CA ALA A 110 -12.56 4.17 6.29
C ALA A 110 -11.40 3.76 5.37
N ARG A 111 -10.68 4.73 4.79
CA ARG A 111 -9.48 4.46 3.98
C ARG A 111 -8.36 3.81 4.80
N ALA A 112 -8.13 4.26 6.04
CA ALA A 112 -7.11 3.69 6.92
C ALA A 112 -7.48 2.25 7.35
N GLU A 113 -8.74 2.01 7.69
CA GLU A 113 -9.24 0.67 8.03
C GLU A 113 -9.15 -0.28 6.83
N TYR A 114 -9.47 0.18 5.63
CA TYR A 114 -9.33 -0.62 4.43
C TYR A 114 -7.86 -0.96 4.11
N ALA A 115 -6.93 -0.02 4.30
CA ALA A 115 -5.50 -0.30 4.17
C ALA A 115 -5.02 -1.36 5.18
N ALA A 116 -5.50 -1.30 6.42
CA ALA A 116 -5.23 -2.32 7.43
C ALA A 116 -5.85 -3.67 7.05
N TYR A 117 -7.08 -3.68 6.53
CA TYR A 117 -7.75 -4.87 6.01
C TYR A 117 -6.93 -5.54 4.90
N LEU A 118 -6.52 -4.80 3.88
CA LEU A 118 -5.69 -5.33 2.78
C LEU A 118 -4.38 -5.92 3.30
N THR A 119 -3.74 -5.24 4.25
CA THR A 119 -2.47 -5.67 4.86
C THR A 119 -2.64 -6.97 5.63
N ALA A 120 -3.69 -7.07 6.45
CA ALA A 120 -3.98 -8.27 7.24
C ALA A 120 -4.32 -9.49 6.38
N HIS A 121 -4.84 -9.29 5.16
CA HIS A 121 -5.20 -10.36 4.23
C HIS A 121 -4.08 -10.69 3.22
N GLY A 122 -2.93 -9.99 3.29
CA GLY A 122 -1.81 -10.22 2.38
C GLY A 122 -2.14 -9.87 0.92
N ASP A 123 -2.97 -8.84 0.71
CA ASP A 123 -3.43 -8.46 -0.62
C ASP A 123 -2.28 -7.97 -1.51
N HIS A 124 -2.35 -8.26 -2.81
CA HIS A 124 -1.35 -7.89 -3.81
C HIS A 124 -1.20 -6.38 -4.03
N ASP A 125 -2.21 -5.59 -3.64
CA ASP A 125 -2.16 -4.12 -3.67
C ASP A 125 -1.37 -3.52 -2.48
N VAL A 126 -0.79 -4.35 -1.59
CA VAL A 126 0.04 -3.92 -0.46
C VAL A 126 1.53 -4.07 -0.77
N MET A 127 2.29 -2.99 -0.59
CA MET A 127 3.73 -2.95 -0.82
C MET A 127 4.50 -2.61 0.46
N ALA A 128 5.50 -3.40 0.81
CA ALA A 128 6.42 -3.08 1.90
C ALA A 128 7.20 -1.79 1.59
N TRP A 129 7.32 -0.91 2.58
CA TRP A 129 8.05 0.34 2.48
C TRP A 129 9.19 0.40 3.52
N PRO A 130 10.39 0.89 3.14
CA PRO A 130 10.74 1.37 1.81
C PRO A 130 11.00 0.23 0.82
N PRO A 131 10.64 0.41 -0.47
CA PRO A 131 11.13 -0.49 -1.50
C PRO A 131 12.66 -0.52 -1.54
N GLY A 132 13.23 -1.63 -2.00
CA GLY A 132 14.68 -1.69 -2.26
C GLY A 132 15.10 -0.58 -3.22
N ARG A 133 16.29 0.00 -3.04
CA ARG A 133 16.77 1.19 -3.80
C ARG A 133 16.63 1.06 -5.33
N ASN A 134 16.80 -0.14 -5.89
CA ASN A 134 16.70 -0.41 -7.32
C ASN A 134 15.36 -1.01 -7.75
N GLN A 135 14.46 -1.31 -6.82
CA GLN A 135 13.09 -1.76 -7.10
C GLN A 135 12.26 -0.62 -7.69
N GLN A 136 11.14 -0.97 -8.29
CA GLN A 136 10.17 0.00 -8.79
C GLN A 136 9.65 0.85 -7.63
N CYS A 137 9.41 2.12 -7.92
CA CYS A 137 8.89 3.05 -6.93
C CYS A 137 7.42 2.73 -6.62
N TRP A 138 7.07 2.75 -5.33
CA TRP A 138 5.73 2.44 -4.84
C TRP A 138 4.64 3.36 -5.42
N CYS A 139 5.00 4.56 -5.89
CA CYS A 139 4.06 5.52 -6.48
C CYS A 139 3.57 5.15 -7.89
N GLY A 140 3.98 4.00 -8.44
CA GLY A 140 3.53 3.52 -9.75
C GLY A 140 4.20 4.21 -10.95
N SER A 141 5.22 5.04 -10.75
CA SER A 141 5.90 5.76 -11.85
C SER A 141 6.74 4.87 -12.78
N GLY A 142 6.97 3.61 -12.43
CA GLY A 142 7.87 2.69 -13.15
C GLY A 142 9.37 3.00 -12.98
N HIS A 143 9.75 4.12 -12.38
CA HIS A 143 11.14 4.46 -12.09
C HIS A 143 11.69 3.67 -10.89
N LYS A 144 13.02 3.53 -10.83
CA LYS A 144 13.69 2.97 -9.65
C LYS A 144 13.45 3.88 -8.44
N TYR A 145 13.17 3.30 -7.27
CA TYR A 145 12.84 4.03 -6.04
C TYR A 145 13.86 5.13 -5.69
N LYS A 146 15.17 4.83 -5.76
CA LYS A 146 16.26 5.79 -5.51
C LYS A 146 16.33 6.98 -6.49
N LYS A 147 15.62 6.89 -7.62
CA LYS A 147 15.54 7.91 -8.67
C LYS A 147 14.15 8.56 -8.74
N CYS A 148 13.26 8.23 -7.79
CA CYS A 148 11.90 8.74 -7.72
C CYS A 148 11.60 9.24 -6.30
N CYS A 149 10.73 8.57 -5.54
CA CYS A 149 10.34 9.02 -4.19
C CYS A 149 11.51 9.12 -3.20
N ALA A 150 12.55 8.29 -3.31
CA ALA A 150 13.74 8.39 -2.46
C ALA A 150 14.87 9.26 -3.04
N ALA A 151 14.64 9.99 -4.13
CA ALA A 151 15.65 10.91 -4.66
C ALA A 151 15.77 12.15 -3.76
N ALA A 152 17.01 12.52 -3.41
CA ALA A 152 17.27 13.72 -2.61
C ALA A 152 16.94 15.02 -3.35
N SER A 153 17.10 15.05 -4.68
CA SER A 153 16.85 16.20 -5.57
C SER A 153 15.37 16.60 -5.71
N PHE A 154 14.55 16.10 -4.81
CA PHE A 154 13.11 15.94 -4.99
C PHE A 154 12.41 16.27 -3.63
N ILE A 155 13.21 16.79 -2.68
CA ILE A 155 12.84 17.46 -1.43
C ILE A 155 12.73 19.00 -1.65
N ASP A 156 13.36 19.56 -2.69
CA ASP A 156 13.50 21.01 -2.93
C ASP A 156 12.50 21.60 -3.95
N THR A 157 11.23 21.19 -3.96
CA THR A 157 10.24 21.87 -4.82
C THR A 157 8.94 22.11 -4.07
N GLU A 158 9.06 22.90 -3.00
CA GLU A 158 7.97 23.79 -2.62
C GLU A 158 7.96 24.92 -3.68
N PRO A 159 6.83 25.18 -4.38
CA PRO A 159 6.75 26.39 -5.18
C PRO A 159 6.89 27.57 -4.21
N ALA A 160 7.87 28.44 -4.47
CA ALA A 160 8.02 29.70 -3.75
C ALA A 160 6.68 30.47 -3.76
N PRO A 161 6.37 31.20 -2.67
CA PRO A 161 5.11 31.92 -2.51
C PRO A 161 4.87 32.97 -3.61
#